data_AF-Q1MSC3-F1
#
_entry.id   AF-Q1MSC3-F1
#
_cell.length_a   1.000
_cell.length_b   1.000
_cell.length_c   1.000
_cell.angle_alpha   90.00
_cell.angle_beta   90.00
_cell.angle_gamma   90.00
#
_symmetry.space_group_name_H-M   'P 1'
#
loop_
_entity.id
_entity.type
_entity.pdbx_description
1 polymer ?
#
loop_
_entity_poly.entity_id
_entity_poly.type
_entity_poly.pdbx_seq_one_letter_code
_entity_poly.pdbx_strand_id
1 'polypeptide(L)'
;MASNLDEVKCNQLYRYFVTQDSIIAILMDGIWYMFFPKDTEGKKMEEKAFMEVNLKEIDPTLLPELRKLCKGRFDLQKTLETVHELKFNLKIKLLLVNNLEEPQENFVIYITKEFGIKAQQKAIELYRLC
;
A
#
# COMPACT_ATOMS: atom_id res chain seq x y z
N MET A 1 -21.24 -1.97 8.35
CA MET A 1 -20.95 -0.93 9.38
C MET A 1 -19.57 -1.24 9.96
N ALA A 2 -18.51 -0.86 9.25
CA ALA A 2 -17.14 -1.08 9.73
C ALA A 2 -16.85 -0.07 10.84
N SER A 3 -16.27 -0.56 11.93
CA SER A 3 -16.04 0.17 13.17
C SER A 3 -15.03 1.31 12.97
N ASN A 4 -15.57 2.53 12.86
CA ASN A 4 -15.07 3.80 13.36
C ASN A 4 -13.53 4.00 13.42
N LEU A 5 -12.83 3.87 12.28
CA LEU A 5 -11.52 4.46 12.01
C LEU A 5 -11.72 5.75 11.20
N ASP A 6 -12.51 6.67 11.75
CA ASP A 6 -12.91 7.88 11.05
C ASP A 6 -11.78 8.91 10.93
N GLU A 7 -12.01 9.90 10.07
CA GLU A 7 -11.05 10.97 9.76
C GLU A 7 -10.61 11.73 11.02
N VAL A 8 -11.48 11.83 12.03
CA VAL A 8 -11.20 12.50 13.31
C VAL A 8 -10.08 11.79 14.05
N LYS A 9 -10.14 10.46 14.16
CA LYS A 9 -9.10 9.67 14.83
C LYS A 9 -7.78 9.70 14.06
N CYS A 10 -7.83 9.69 12.73
CA CYS A 10 -6.64 9.82 11.89
C CYS A 10 -5.96 11.19 12.08
N ASN A 11 -6.74 12.27 12.09
CA ASN A 11 -6.25 13.63 12.37
C ASN A 11 -5.62 13.75 13.76
N GLN A 12 -6.20 13.09 14.77
CA GLN A 12 -5.60 13.06 16.10
C GLN A 12 -4.26 12.33 16.12
N LEU A 13 -4.16 11.17 15.47
CA LEU A 13 -2.91 10.42 15.34
C LEU A 13 -1.83 11.26 14.65
N TYR A 14 -2.18 11.94 13.55
CA TYR A 14 -1.27 12.81 12.82
C TYR A 14 -0.66 13.89 13.72
N ARG A 15 -1.48 14.58 14.52
CA ARG A 15 -0.99 15.63 15.44
C ARG A 15 0.01 15.10 16.46
N TYR A 16 -0.23 13.91 17.02
CA TYR A 16 0.73 13.29 17.95
C TYR A 16 2.00 12.86 17.23
N PHE A 17 1.86 12.27 16.04
CA PHE A 17 2.98 11.79 15.25
C PHE A 17 4.02 12.88 14.95
N VAL A 18 3.56 14.06 14.52
CA VAL A 18 4.46 15.19 14.15
C VAL A 18 5.29 15.70 15.34
N THR A 19 4.81 15.49 16.57
CA THR A 19 5.50 15.92 17.80
C THR A 19 6.51 14.89 18.34
N GLN A 20 6.58 13.70 17.74
CA GLN A 20 7.44 12.61 18.16
C GLN A 20 8.42 12.22 17.06
N ASP A 21 9.60 11.72 17.43
CA ASP A 21 10.54 11.13 16.48
C ASP A 21 10.18 9.65 16.21
N SER A 22 8.95 9.45 15.72
CA SER A 22 8.42 8.15 15.32
C SER A 22 8.53 7.94 13.81
N ILE A 23 8.69 6.69 13.39
CA ILE A 23 8.78 6.30 11.96
C ILE A 23 7.50 5.62 11.48
N ILE A 24 6.75 5.01 12.39
CA ILE A 24 5.48 4.34 12.11
C ILE A 24 4.43 4.86 13.09
N ALA A 25 3.28 5.26 12.55
CA ALA A 25 2.06 5.50 13.31
C ALA A 25 1.13 4.30 13.16
N ILE A 26 0.37 3.99 14.20
CA ILE A 26 -0.59 2.88 14.20
C ILE A 26 -1.95 3.41 14.63
N LEU A 27 -2.96 3.18 13.80
CA LEU A 27 -4.36 3.44 14.12
C LEU A 27 -5.09 2.11 14.27
N MET A 28 -5.83 1.93 15.37
CA MET A 28 -6.51 0.66 15.64
C MET A 28 -7.83 0.83 16.41
N ASP A 29 -8.74 -0.13 16.23
CA ASP A 29 -10.01 -0.25 16.96
C ASP A 29 -10.14 -1.57 17.75
N GLY A 30 -9.08 -2.36 17.79
CA GLY A 30 -9.04 -3.69 18.41
C GLY A 30 -9.34 -4.86 17.46
N ILE A 31 -9.82 -4.58 16.25
CA ILE A 31 -9.99 -5.57 15.16
C ILE A 31 -9.08 -5.20 14.00
N TRP A 32 -9.16 -3.96 13.55
CA TRP A 32 -8.37 -3.40 12.47
C TRP A 32 -7.17 -2.65 13.01
N TYR A 33 -6.02 -2.86 12.37
CA TYR A 33 -4.76 -2.20 12.65
C TYR A 33 -4.20 -1.66 11.35
N MET A 34 -4.08 -0.34 11.25
CA MET A 34 -3.56 0.37 10.07
C MET A 34 -2.22 1.01 10.41
N PHE A 35 -1.20 0.73 9.61
CA PHE A 35 0.17 1.21 9.83
C PHE A 35 0.52 2.27 8.80
N PHE A 36 0.92 3.45 9.28
CA PHE A 36 1.28 4.60 8.45
C PHE A 36 2.76 4.92 8.62
N PRO A 37 3.51 5.09 7.52
CA PRO A 37 4.92 5.44 7.59
C PRO A 37 5.10 6.96 7.76
N LYS A 38 6.29 7.35 8.20
CA LYS A 38 6.76 8.73 8.12
C LYS A 38 6.96 9.13 6.65
N ASP A 39 6.53 10.33 6.32
CA ASP A 39 6.78 10.99 5.04
C ASP A 39 8.28 11.26 4.86
N THR A 40 8.77 11.08 3.63
CA THR A 40 10.14 11.40 3.23
C THR A 40 10.46 12.89 3.31
N GLU A 41 9.48 13.77 3.19
CA GLU A 41 9.67 15.23 3.07
C GLU A 41 9.56 16.00 4.41
N GLY A 42 9.59 15.32 5.57
CA GLY A 42 9.63 16.01 6.85
C GLY A 42 9.25 15.16 8.06
N LYS A 43 8.62 15.77 9.07
CA LYS A 43 8.06 15.07 10.24
C LYS A 43 6.57 14.71 10.09
N LYS A 44 6.09 14.54 8.87
CA LYS A 44 4.68 14.23 8.60
C LYS A 44 4.45 12.72 8.55
N MET A 45 3.23 12.29 8.82
CA MET A 45 2.75 10.93 8.58
C MET A 45 2.15 10.88 7.17
N GLU A 46 2.41 9.82 6.40
CA GLU A 46 1.71 9.64 5.13
C GLU A 46 0.22 9.33 5.35
N GLU A 47 -0.61 9.79 4.43
CA GLU A 47 -2.07 9.61 4.49
C GLU A 47 -2.50 8.16 4.24
N LYS A 48 -1.72 7.41 3.46
CA LYS A 48 -2.05 6.04 3.07
C LYS A 48 -1.29 5.02 3.92
N ALA A 49 -2.03 4.08 4.49
CA ALA A 49 -1.45 2.95 5.22
C ALA A 49 -0.66 2.06 4.26
N PHE A 50 0.50 1.56 4.71
CA PHE A 50 1.29 0.59 3.95
C PHE A 50 0.97 -0.86 4.33
N MET A 51 0.32 -1.06 5.47
CA MET A 51 -0.12 -2.36 5.97
C MET A 51 -1.43 -2.19 6.74
N GLU A 52 -2.37 -3.09 6.49
CA GLU A 52 -3.64 -3.17 7.20
C GLU A 52 -3.85 -4.62 7.64
N VAL A 53 -4.19 -4.83 8.91
CA VAL A 53 -4.38 -6.17 9.48
C VAL A 53 -5.74 -6.24 10.16
N ASN A 54 -6.55 -7.21 9.75
CA ASN A 54 -7.76 -7.61 10.45
C ASN A 54 -7.44 -8.80 11.35
N LEU A 55 -7.51 -8.61 12.67
CA LEU A 55 -7.20 -9.68 13.63
C LEU A 55 -8.18 -10.86 13.59
N LYS A 56 -9.40 -10.67 13.05
CA LYS A 56 -10.36 -11.78 12.88
C LYS A 56 -10.02 -12.64 11.65
N GLU A 57 -9.34 -12.07 10.68
CA GLU A 57 -9.02 -12.71 9.40
C GLU A 57 -7.65 -12.21 8.94
N ILE A 58 -6.60 -12.72 9.58
CA ILE A 58 -5.23 -12.30 9.30
C ILE A 58 -4.76 -12.97 8.01
N ASP A 59 -4.35 -12.16 7.04
CA ASP A 59 -3.62 -12.65 5.87
C ASP A 59 -2.27 -13.24 6.32
N PRO A 60 -2.03 -14.57 6.12
CA PRO A 60 -0.79 -15.22 6.53
C PRO A 60 0.46 -14.59 5.90
N THR A 61 0.32 -13.96 4.73
CA THR A 61 1.44 -13.31 4.02
C THR A 61 1.97 -12.07 4.76
N LEU A 62 1.15 -11.46 5.63
CA LEU A 62 1.54 -10.29 6.44
C LEU A 62 2.22 -10.69 7.75
N LEU A 63 2.10 -11.94 8.20
CA LEU A 63 2.66 -12.40 9.48
C LEU A 63 4.18 -12.23 9.62
N PRO A 64 5.01 -12.51 8.59
CA PRO A 64 6.45 -12.28 8.67
C PRO A 64 6.77 -10.80 8.94
N GLU A 65 6.05 -9.89 8.27
CA GLU A 65 6.25 -8.44 8.39
C GLU A 65 5.76 -7.93 9.75
N LEU A 66 4.59 -8.38 10.20
CA LEU A 66 4.08 -8.03 11.52
C LEU A 66 5.02 -8.48 12.65
N ARG A 67 5.68 -9.63 12.51
CA ARG A 67 6.67 -10.14 13.47
C ARG A 67 7.91 -9.26 13.56
N LYS A 68 8.33 -8.59 12.47
CA LYS A 68 9.45 -7.63 12.49
C LYS A 68 9.12 -6.40 13.33
N LEU A 69 7.84 -6.02 13.40
CA LEU A 69 7.37 -4.87 14.18
C LEU A 69 7.18 -5.17 15.68
N CYS A 70 7.29 -6.44 16.10
CA CYS A 70 7.06 -6.85 17.48
C CYS A 70 8.24 -6.51 18.41
N LYS A 71 7.91 -6.25 19.69
CA LYS A 71 8.90 -6.00 20.75
C LYS A 71 9.96 -7.10 20.81
N GLY A 72 11.23 -6.72 20.92
CA GLY A 72 12.37 -7.64 20.96
C GLY A 72 12.87 -8.12 19.60
N ARG A 73 12.12 -7.84 18.52
CA ARG A 73 12.54 -8.09 17.13
C ARG A 73 12.63 -6.83 16.28
N PHE A 74 12.07 -5.73 16.79
CA PHE A 74 12.10 -4.43 16.15
C PHE A 74 13.53 -3.96 15.90
N ASP A 75 13.81 -3.66 14.64
CA ASP A 75 15.07 -3.14 14.14
C ASP A 75 14.74 -1.99 13.19
N LEU A 76 15.29 -0.81 13.49
CA LEU A 76 14.97 0.43 12.78
C LEU A 76 15.22 0.32 11.28
N GLN A 77 16.40 -0.20 10.92
CA GLN A 77 16.86 -0.24 9.54
C GLN A 77 16.03 -1.24 8.73
N LYS A 78 15.85 -2.45 9.28
CA LYS A 78 15.02 -3.48 8.64
C LYS A 78 13.56 -3.06 8.52
N THR A 79 13.07 -2.28 9.47
CA THR A 79 11.71 -1.74 9.43
C THR A 79 11.55 -0.76 8.28
N LEU A 80 12.50 0.16 8.09
CA LEU A 80 12.47 1.08 6.95
C LEU A 80 12.50 0.33 5.61
N GLU A 81 13.39 -0.66 5.48
CA GLU A 81 13.46 -1.52 4.30
C GLU A 81 12.13 -2.23 4.03
N THR A 82 11.53 -2.82 5.07
CA THR A 82 10.21 -3.48 5.03
C THR A 82 9.10 -2.52 4.56
N VAL A 83 9.07 -1.30 5.12
CA VAL A 83 8.10 -0.27 4.73
C VAL A 83 8.26 0.07 3.25
N HIS A 84 9.49 0.26 2.78
CA HIS A 84 9.77 0.55 1.38
C HIS A 84 9.29 -0.57 0.45
N GLU A 85 9.59 -1.83 0.79
CA GLU A 85 9.18 -3.00 0.01
C GLU A 85 7.66 -3.13 -0.05
N LEU A 86 6.97 -3.02 1.09
CA LEU A 86 5.50 -3.10 1.15
C LEU A 86 4.84 -1.98 0.36
N LYS A 87 5.33 -0.74 0.48
CA LYS A 87 4.84 0.39 -0.32
C LYS A 87 5.04 0.17 -1.81
N PHE A 88 6.21 -0.33 -2.20
CA PHE A 88 6.52 -0.60 -3.60
C PHE A 88 5.60 -1.68 -4.17
N ASN A 89 5.43 -2.79 -3.44
CA ASN A 89 4.52 -3.87 -3.82
C ASN A 89 3.06 -3.40 -3.92
N LEU A 90 2.60 -2.56 -3.00
CA LEU A 90 1.26 -1.97 -3.05
C LEU A 90 1.10 -1.09 -4.30
N LYS A 91 2.09 -0.23 -4.61
CA LYS A 91 2.07 0.61 -5.80
C LYS A 91 2.04 -0.22 -7.08
N ILE A 92 2.83 -1.29 -7.17
CA ILE A 92 2.80 -2.22 -8.32
C ILE A 92 1.42 -2.85 -8.46
N LYS A 93 0.86 -3.41 -7.37
CA LYS A 93 -0.46 -4.04 -7.41
C LYS A 93 -1.53 -3.07 -7.92
N LEU A 94 -1.55 -1.85 -7.38
CA LEU A 94 -2.50 -0.81 -7.81
C LEU A 94 -2.29 -0.41 -9.27
N LEU A 95 -1.03 -0.24 -9.70
CA LEU A 95 -0.70 0.06 -11.09
C LEU A 95 -1.21 -1.04 -12.02
N LEU A 96 -1.02 -2.31 -11.67
CA LEU A 96 -1.48 -3.44 -12.47
C LEU A 96 -3.00 -3.52 -12.52
N VAL A 97 -3.69 -3.37 -11.38
CA VAL A 97 -5.16 -3.34 -11.34
C VAL A 97 -5.70 -2.22 -12.23
N ASN A 98 -5.17 -1.00 -12.08
CA ASN A 98 -5.59 0.14 -12.89
C ASN A 98 -5.35 -0.11 -14.39
N ASN A 99 -4.23 -0.72 -14.76
CA ASN A 99 -3.95 -1.06 -16.16
C ASN A 99 -4.77 -2.23 -16.69
N LEU A 100 -5.36 -3.07 -15.83
CA LEU A 100 -6.29 -4.11 -16.23
C LEU A 100 -7.71 -3.56 -16.43
N GLU A 101 -8.12 -2.57 -15.63
CA GLU A 101 -9.41 -1.89 -15.74
C GLU A 101 -9.42 -0.86 -16.88
N GLU A 102 -8.41 0.00 -16.93
CA GLU A 102 -8.23 1.04 -17.94
C GLU A 102 -6.80 0.97 -18.52
N PRO A 103 -6.58 0.11 -19.53
CA PRO A 103 -5.26 -0.15 -20.08
C PRO A 103 -4.60 1.10 -20.67
N GLN A 104 -3.47 1.50 -20.09
CA GLN A 104 -2.66 2.59 -20.64
C GLN A 104 -1.94 2.13 -21.91
N GLU A 105 -1.74 3.05 -22.87
CA GLU A 105 -1.13 2.72 -24.17
C GLU A 105 0.21 1.98 -24.03
N ASN A 106 1.09 2.43 -23.12
CA ASN A 106 2.38 1.79 -22.86
C ASN A 106 2.24 0.35 -22.34
N PHE A 107 1.22 0.09 -21.51
CA PHE A 107 0.95 -1.24 -20.97
C PHE A 107 0.44 -2.18 -22.07
N VAL A 108 -0.46 -1.69 -22.93
CA VAL A 108 -0.95 -2.44 -24.09
C VAL A 108 0.21 -2.77 -25.06
N ILE A 109 1.08 -1.79 -25.35
CA ILE A 109 2.27 -2.00 -26.19
C ILE A 109 3.20 -3.05 -25.58
N TYR A 110 3.46 -2.96 -24.26
CA TYR A 110 4.31 -3.93 -23.56
C TYR A 110 3.74 -5.35 -23.63
N ILE A 111 2.47 -5.54 -23.27
CA ILE A 111 1.81 -6.85 -23.29
C ILE A 111 1.78 -7.42 -24.71
N THR A 112 1.40 -6.63 -25.71
CA THR A 112 1.34 -7.10 -27.10
C THR A 112 2.71 -7.44 -27.68
N LYS A 113 3.78 -6.80 -27.20
CA LYS A 113 5.17 -7.17 -27.52
C LYS A 113 5.56 -8.49 -26.89
N GLU A 114 5.27 -8.70 -25.59
CA GLU A 114 5.65 -9.91 -24.85
C GLU A 114 4.87 -11.15 -25.30
N PHE A 115 3.58 -11.03 -25.63
CA PHE A 115 2.78 -12.17 -26.09
C PHE A 115 3.15 -12.68 -27.48
N GLY A 116 3.90 -11.88 -28.27
CA GLY A 116 4.39 -12.26 -29.57
C GLY A 116 3.28 -12.44 -30.61
N ILE A 117 3.42 -11.70 -31.72
CA ILE A 117 2.64 -11.75 -32.98
C ILE A 117 1.50 -10.73 -33.03
N LYS A 118 1.70 -9.69 -33.86
CA LYS A 118 0.65 -8.92 -34.58
C LYS A 118 -0.67 -8.82 -33.80
N ALA A 119 -0.66 -8.17 -32.64
CA ALA A 119 -1.89 -7.75 -32.02
C ALA A 119 -2.59 -6.83 -33.03
N GLN A 120 -3.59 -7.40 -33.71
CA GLN A 120 -4.28 -6.76 -34.82
C GLN A 120 -4.68 -5.35 -34.39
N GLN A 121 -4.57 -4.37 -35.28
CA GLN A 121 -5.07 -3.01 -35.08
C GLN A 121 -6.49 -2.96 -34.48
N LYS A 122 -7.29 -4.02 -34.68
CA LYS A 122 -8.58 -4.27 -34.02
C LYS A 122 -8.57 -4.36 -32.49
N ALA A 123 -7.56 -4.95 -31.86
CA ALA A 123 -7.54 -5.10 -30.40
C ALA A 123 -7.30 -3.75 -29.71
N ILE A 124 -6.41 -2.92 -30.26
CA ILE A 124 -6.15 -1.55 -29.78
C ILE A 124 -7.37 -0.65 -30.02
N GLU A 125 -8.09 -0.82 -31.14
CA GLU A 125 -9.38 -0.14 -31.38
C GLU A 125 -10.50 -0.60 -30.44
N LEU A 126 -10.58 -1.90 -30.12
CA LEU A 126 -11.62 -2.45 -29.23
C LEU A 126 -11.53 -1.85 -27.81
N TYR A 127 -10.31 -1.68 -27.30
CA TYR A 127 -10.08 -1.11 -25.96
C TYR A 127 -10.17 0.43 -25.93
N ARG A 128 -10.21 1.12 -27.08
CA ARG A 128 -10.43 2.58 -27.17
C ARG A 128 -11.91 2.98 -27.28
N LEU A 129 -12.82 2.02 -27.46
CA LEU A 129 -14.26 2.23 -27.66
C LEU A 129 -15.14 1.83 -26.46
N CYS A 130 -14.54 1.35 -25.37
CA CYS A 130 -15.17 1.22 -24.06
C CYS A 130 -14.69 2.38 -23.18
#